data_AF-A0A9E8MM35-F1
#
_entry.id   AF-A0A9E8MM35-F1
#
_cell.length_a   1.000
_cell.length_b   1.000
_cell.length_c   1.000
_cell.angle_alpha   90.00
_cell.angle_beta   90.00
_cell.angle_gamma   90.00
#
_symmetry.space_group_name_H-M   'P 1'
#
loop_
_entity.id
_entity.type
_entity.pdbx_description
1 polymer ?
#
loop_
_entity_poly.entity_id
_entity_poly.type
_entity_poly.pdbx_seq_one_letter_code
_entity_poly.pdbx_strand_id
1 'polypeptide(L)'
;MTTRIRRTRAARRRRMIAITAVALVAVMIAGVAAALVASGRPAPAPTAAPVEETPVPEPTALPEADALEGVGLDALQQRRIDELRTWAAWLEANGAEGYVGELGWADSPEWEQLADYWYRIAEQEELWTSLWAAGSHWGDSYPLTAYGASGGSDQLDVALPQAELLEAQDGGDQRHGVNLAGLEFSTEQGFSAAVPGVLGRDFFDEPEASFAYLADRGIDFVRLPFRWERLQPQLGGSLDEQHAAIIDAMLDAAALHGVDIVLDVHNYGRYLTSAEELRLGTPELPASALSDVWLRISERWGEHPAVVAYGLMNEPHSLGDDLAAEALRWEGVTQEVLTALRDAGDGMLVLVPGYDWSSLPRWTTTHADGWITDPADNFRYEAHHYWDAVGEGAYALPYADELAAVQVSD
;
A
#
# COMPACT_ATOMS: atom_id res chain seq x y z
N MET A 1 23.87 27.57 -11.33
CA MET A 1 23.46 28.36 -12.51
C MET A 1 23.01 27.38 -13.58
N THR A 2 21.69 27.30 -13.79
CA THR A 2 20.92 26.71 -14.91
C THR A 2 21.09 25.21 -15.25
N THR A 3 20.20 24.35 -14.74
CA THR A 3 18.93 23.84 -15.34
C THR A 3 19.15 22.65 -16.30
N ARG A 4 19.05 21.42 -15.77
CA ARG A 4 18.80 20.19 -16.54
C ARG A 4 17.35 19.73 -16.31
N ILE A 5 16.48 20.25 -17.16
CA ILE A 5 15.36 19.58 -17.85
C ILE A 5 14.80 18.32 -17.16
N ARG A 6 13.81 18.53 -16.27
CA ARG A 6 12.72 17.57 -15.99
C ARG A 6 11.84 17.49 -17.25
N ARG A 7 11.85 16.35 -17.97
CA ARG A 7 10.87 16.07 -19.03
C ARG A 7 9.67 15.37 -18.38
N THR A 8 8.59 16.12 -18.29
CA THR A 8 7.31 15.75 -17.69
C THR A 8 6.54 14.72 -18.53
N ARG A 9 5.92 13.76 -17.82
CA ARG A 9 4.94 12.74 -18.26
C ARG A 9 3.59 13.35 -18.75
N ALA A 10 3.61 14.51 -19.41
CA ALA A 10 2.39 15.25 -19.79
C ALA A 10 1.90 15.00 -21.25
N ALA A 11 2.24 13.88 -21.88
CA ALA A 11 1.97 13.65 -23.32
C ALA A 11 1.11 12.41 -23.64
N ARG A 12 0.32 11.89 -22.70
CA ARG A 12 -0.61 10.77 -22.93
C ARG A 12 -2.06 11.02 -22.50
N ARG A 13 -2.56 12.25 -22.62
CA ARG A 13 -4.01 12.50 -22.62
C ARG A 13 -4.33 13.59 -23.64
N ARG A 14 -4.84 13.19 -24.81
CA ARG A 14 -5.68 13.94 -25.79
C ARG A 14 -5.57 13.27 -27.15
N ARG A 15 -6.44 12.29 -27.41
CA ARG A 15 -6.88 11.89 -28.75
C ARG A 15 -8.10 10.97 -28.63
N MET A 16 -9.24 11.55 -28.29
CA MET A 16 -10.54 11.05 -28.70
C MET A 16 -11.52 12.21 -28.67
N ILE A 17 -12.48 12.19 -29.58
CA ILE A 17 -13.54 13.18 -29.81
C ILE A 17 -13.13 14.35 -30.71
N ALA A 18 -13.12 14.09 -32.02
CA ALA A 18 -13.79 14.94 -33.00
C ALA A 18 -13.80 14.21 -34.34
N ILE A 19 -14.99 13.86 -34.85
CA ILE A 19 -15.44 14.00 -36.24
C ILE A 19 -16.78 13.26 -36.32
N THR A 20 -17.87 14.02 -36.34
CA THR A 20 -19.15 13.57 -36.90
C THR A 20 -19.58 14.66 -37.86
N ALA A 21 -19.43 14.42 -39.15
CA ALA A 21 -20.01 15.23 -40.21
C ALA A 21 -20.66 14.29 -41.23
N VAL A 22 -21.96 14.49 -41.38
CA VAL A 22 -22.89 13.80 -42.27
C VAL A 22 -22.65 14.22 -43.73
N ALA A 23 -22.70 13.27 -44.68
CA ALA A 23 -23.57 13.29 -45.87
C ALA A 23 -23.02 12.46 -47.07
N LEU A 24 -23.67 11.33 -47.33
CA LEU A 24 -24.24 10.85 -48.61
C LEU A 24 -23.69 11.43 -49.94
N VAL A 25 -23.12 10.55 -50.79
CA VAL A 25 -23.50 10.39 -52.22
C VAL A 25 -23.33 8.91 -52.62
N ALA A 26 -24.38 8.32 -53.19
CA ALA A 26 -24.43 6.97 -53.74
C ALA A 26 -24.18 6.97 -55.26
N VAL A 27 -23.49 5.94 -55.79
CA VAL A 27 -23.71 5.43 -57.16
C VAL A 27 -23.47 3.91 -57.17
N MET A 28 -24.53 3.17 -57.52
CA MET A 28 -24.50 1.76 -57.91
C MET A 28 -24.12 1.61 -59.39
N ILE A 29 -23.26 0.63 -59.73
CA ILE A 29 -23.32 -0.12 -60.99
C ILE A 29 -23.07 -1.60 -60.69
N ALA A 30 -23.99 -2.44 -61.17
CA ALA A 30 -23.95 -3.90 -61.12
C ALA A 30 -23.44 -4.49 -62.45
N GLY A 31 -22.80 -5.67 -62.38
CA GLY A 31 -23.01 -6.71 -63.41
C GLY A 31 -21.79 -7.48 -63.96
N VAL A 32 -21.86 -8.81 -63.73
CA VAL A 32 -21.58 -9.92 -64.66
C VAL A 32 -20.21 -10.67 -64.60
N ALA A 33 -20.29 -11.83 -63.94
CA ALA A 33 -19.93 -13.22 -64.33
C ALA A 33 -18.57 -13.62 -64.96
N ALA A 34 -17.94 -14.57 -64.23
CA ALA A 34 -17.36 -15.86 -64.65
C ALA A 34 -16.25 -15.95 -65.72
N ALA A 35 -15.09 -16.48 -65.31
CA ALA A 35 -14.46 -17.65 -65.94
C ALA A 35 -13.28 -18.18 -65.11
N LEU A 36 -13.33 -19.48 -64.77
CA LEU A 36 -12.16 -20.25 -64.35
C LEU A 36 -11.13 -20.29 -65.48
N VAL A 37 -9.87 -19.96 -65.18
CA VAL A 37 -8.71 -20.51 -65.88
C VAL A 37 -7.67 -20.87 -64.83
N ALA A 38 -7.46 -22.18 -64.67
CA ALA A 38 -6.34 -22.73 -63.96
C ALA A 38 -5.08 -22.55 -64.82
N SER A 39 -4.08 -21.84 -64.31
CA SER A 39 -2.73 -21.88 -64.85
C SER A 39 -1.75 -21.98 -63.69
N GLY A 40 -1.08 -23.12 -63.60
CA GLY A 40 -0.21 -23.51 -62.50
C GLY A 40 0.90 -22.51 -62.23
N ARG A 41 1.15 -22.30 -60.93
CA ARG A 41 2.40 -21.76 -60.41
C ARG A 41 3.01 -22.80 -59.44
N PRO A 42 4.33 -22.99 -59.48
CA PRO A 42 5.01 -24.01 -58.70
C PRO A 42 5.00 -23.65 -57.21
N ALA A 43 5.01 -24.67 -56.34
CA ALA A 43 5.09 -24.50 -54.91
C ALA A 43 6.35 -23.70 -54.52
N PRO A 44 6.25 -22.73 -53.58
CA PRO A 44 7.44 -22.08 -53.04
C PRO A 44 8.25 -23.08 -52.21
N ALA A 45 9.57 -23.02 -52.35
CA ALA A 45 10.52 -23.77 -51.53
C ALA A 45 10.37 -23.40 -50.04
N PRO A 46 10.68 -24.30 -49.10
CA PRO A 46 10.56 -24.02 -47.68
C PRO A 46 11.47 -22.85 -47.29
N THR A 47 10.87 -21.78 -46.77
CA THR A 47 11.57 -20.66 -46.16
C THR A 47 12.31 -21.19 -44.92
N ALA A 48 13.62 -20.93 -44.86
CA ALA A 48 14.43 -21.25 -43.68
C ALA A 48 13.83 -20.55 -42.45
N ALA A 49 13.78 -21.27 -41.32
CA ALA A 49 13.39 -20.72 -40.04
C ALA A 49 14.30 -19.54 -39.64
N PRO A 50 13.79 -18.53 -38.93
CA PRO A 50 14.63 -17.45 -38.42
C PRO A 50 15.67 -18.04 -37.47
N VAL A 51 16.92 -17.60 -37.61
CA VAL A 51 17.97 -17.88 -36.63
C VAL A 51 17.60 -17.10 -35.37
N GLU A 52 17.37 -17.83 -34.28
CA GLU A 52 17.17 -17.27 -32.94
C GLU A 52 18.47 -16.54 -32.56
N GLU A 53 18.45 -15.21 -32.53
CA GLU A 53 19.55 -14.44 -31.97
C GLU A 53 19.56 -14.68 -30.46
N THR A 54 20.57 -15.42 -29.97
CA THR A 54 20.83 -15.55 -28.53
C THR A 54 20.97 -14.16 -27.93
N PRO A 55 20.24 -13.83 -26.84
CA PRO A 55 20.38 -12.55 -26.17
C PRO A 55 21.83 -12.40 -25.72
N VAL A 56 22.47 -11.29 -26.10
CA VAL A 56 23.73 -10.88 -25.49
C VAL A 56 23.42 -10.54 -24.03
N PRO A 57 24.03 -11.21 -23.03
CA PRO A 57 23.79 -10.86 -21.64
C PRO A 57 24.19 -9.41 -21.42
N GLU A 58 23.28 -8.61 -20.86
CA GLU A 58 23.63 -7.25 -20.43
C GLU A 58 24.79 -7.33 -19.43
N PRO A 59 25.74 -6.38 -19.48
CA PRO A 59 26.82 -6.36 -18.52
C PRO A 59 26.22 -6.19 -17.12
N THR A 60 26.47 -7.15 -16.25
CA THR A 60 26.11 -7.09 -14.84
C THR A 60 26.63 -5.79 -14.28
N ALA A 61 25.72 -4.88 -13.88
CA ALA A 61 26.11 -3.66 -13.20
C ALA A 61 26.98 -4.05 -12.00
N LEU A 62 28.04 -3.27 -11.73
CA LEU A 62 28.75 -3.44 -10.47
C LEU A 62 27.73 -3.24 -9.34
N PRO A 63 27.77 -4.05 -8.27
CA PRO A 63 26.87 -3.85 -7.15
C PRO A 63 27.01 -2.41 -6.68
N GLU A 64 25.87 -1.75 -6.48
CA GLU A 64 25.86 -0.39 -5.95
C GLU A 64 26.56 -0.39 -4.58
N ALA A 65 27.26 0.71 -4.27
CA ALA A 65 27.92 0.84 -2.98
C ALA A 65 26.84 0.90 -1.88
N ASP A 66 27.06 0.18 -0.78
CA ASP A 66 26.15 0.15 0.36
C ASP A 66 25.84 1.57 0.83
N ALA A 67 24.55 1.92 0.94
CA ALA A 67 24.09 3.25 1.24
C ALA A 67 24.60 3.76 2.59
N LEU A 68 25.03 2.88 3.50
CA LEU A 68 25.61 3.19 4.81
C LEU A 68 27.10 2.86 4.90
N GLU A 69 27.80 2.67 3.77
CA GLU A 69 29.25 2.42 3.77
C GLU A 69 30.01 3.52 4.53
N GLY A 70 30.77 3.13 5.56
CA GLY A 70 31.56 4.03 6.39
C GLY A 70 30.77 4.81 7.45
N VAL A 71 29.46 4.56 7.59
CA VAL A 71 28.65 5.07 8.70
C VAL A 71 28.90 4.23 9.95
N GLY A 72 29.18 4.89 11.08
CA GLY A 72 29.34 4.22 12.37
C GLY A 72 27.99 4.06 13.06
N LEU A 73 27.43 2.84 13.03
CA LEU A 73 26.16 2.51 13.68
C LEU A 73 26.40 2.07 15.12
N ASP A 74 25.52 2.48 16.05
CA ASP A 74 25.44 1.83 17.35
C ASP A 74 24.73 0.45 17.26
N ALA A 75 24.70 -0.29 18.36
CA ALA A 75 24.15 -1.66 18.37
C ALA A 75 22.63 -1.71 18.08
N LEU A 76 21.87 -0.71 18.51
CA LEU A 76 20.44 -0.63 18.24
C LEU A 76 20.20 -0.29 16.77
N GLN A 77 20.91 0.72 16.24
CA GLN A 77 20.82 1.11 14.83
C GLN A 77 21.18 -0.07 13.92
N GLN A 78 22.30 -0.73 14.20
CA GLN A 78 22.75 -1.91 13.45
C GLN A 78 21.67 -2.98 13.43
N ARG A 79 21.08 -3.31 14.58
CA ARG A 79 20.03 -4.33 14.69
C ARG A 79 18.80 -4.00 13.84
N ARG A 80 18.28 -2.76 13.90
CA ARG A 80 17.09 -2.36 13.13
C ARG A 80 17.35 -2.31 11.64
N ILE A 81 18.56 -1.91 11.24
CA ILE A 81 18.98 -1.94 9.84
C ILE A 81 19.13 -3.37 9.34
N ASP A 82 19.67 -4.28 10.16
CA ASP A 82 19.79 -5.70 9.80
C ASP A 82 18.42 -6.39 9.70
N GLU A 83 17.45 -6.01 10.55
CA GLU A 83 16.05 -6.45 10.43
C GLU A 83 15.47 -6.03 9.07
N LEU A 84 15.63 -4.75 8.66
CA LEU A 84 15.21 -4.26 7.34
C LEU A 84 15.88 -5.03 6.19
N ARG A 85 17.20 -5.18 6.22
CA ARG A 85 17.97 -5.89 5.20
C ARG A 85 17.60 -7.36 5.09
N THR A 86 17.30 -8.00 6.22
CA THR A 86 16.85 -9.40 6.25
C THR A 86 15.53 -9.56 5.52
N TRP A 87 14.60 -8.62 5.71
CA TRP A 87 13.34 -8.63 5.00
C TRP A 87 13.50 -8.27 3.51
N ALA A 88 14.33 -7.28 3.17
CA ALA A 88 14.63 -6.94 1.78
C ALA A 88 15.25 -8.13 1.02
N ALA A 89 16.21 -8.84 1.63
CA ALA A 89 16.78 -10.05 1.05
C ALA A 89 15.74 -11.18 0.88
N TRP A 90 14.77 -11.28 1.80
CA TRP A 90 13.64 -12.21 1.65
C TRP A 90 12.75 -11.83 0.46
N LEU A 91 12.46 -10.54 0.26
CA LEU A 91 11.70 -10.05 -0.89
C LEU A 91 12.41 -10.37 -2.20
N GLU A 92 13.71 -10.08 -2.29
CA GLU A 92 14.54 -10.39 -3.46
C GLU A 92 14.54 -11.91 -3.76
N ALA A 93 14.75 -12.73 -2.73
CA ALA A 93 14.76 -14.19 -2.86
C ALA A 93 13.42 -14.77 -3.36
N ASN A 94 12.31 -14.05 -3.09
CA ASN A 94 10.98 -14.43 -3.53
C ASN A 94 10.49 -13.66 -4.76
N GLY A 95 11.35 -12.82 -5.36
CA GLY A 95 11.01 -12.02 -6.54
C GLY A 95 9.83 -11.08 -6.32
N ALA A 96 9.70 -10.51 -5.12
CA ALA A 96 8.58 -9.66 -4.74
C ALA A 96 9.05 -8.23 -4.40
N GLU A 97 8.14 -7.27 -4.57
CA GLU A 97 8.34 -5.89 -4.12
C GLU A 97 7.79 -5.69 -2.69
N GLY A 98 8.33 -4.70 -1.98
CA GLY A 98 7.97 -4.42 -0.59
C GLY A 98 7.26 -3.08 -0.36
N TYR A 99 6.44 -3.04 0.68
CA TYR A 99 5.84 -1.86 1.27
C TYR A 99 5.95 -1.91 2.80
N VAL A 100 6.48 -0.87 3.43
CA VAL A 100 6.43 -0.72 4.88
C VAL A 100 5.22 0.13 5.25
N GLY A 101 4.12 -0.54 5.57
CA GLY A 101 2.80 0.09 5.77
C GLY A 101 2.72 0.98 6.99
N GLU A 102 3.49 0.62 8.02
CA GLU A 102 3.62 1.42 9.23
C GLU A 102 5.05 1.39 9.75
N LEU A 103 5.56 2.57 10.03
CA LEU A 103 6.74 2.84 10.84
C LEU A 103 6.52 4.17 11.55
N GLY A 104 7.20 4.44 12.64
CA GLY A 104 7.15 5.74 13.30
C GLY A 104 8.12 5.75 14.45
N TRP A 105 8.55 6.93 14.89
CA TRP A 105 9.49 7.06 15.99
C TRP A 105 9.19 8.27 16.88
N ALA A 106 9.61 8.16 18.14
CA ALA A 106 9.52 9.27 19.08
C ALA A 106 10.48 10.40 18.69
N ASP A 107 10.07 11.64 18.93
CA ASP A 107 10.86 12.85 18.69
C ASP A 107 12.11 12.88 19.60
N SER A 108 13.23 12.39 19.04
CA SER A 108 14.57 12.53 19.63
C SER A 108 15.65 12.46 18.54
N PRO A 109 16.80 13.14 18.72
CA PRO A 109 17.88 13.16 17.73
C PRO A 109 18.43 11.77 17.38
N GLU A 110 18.45 10.85 18.34
CA GLU A 110 18.94 9.48 18.14
C GLU A 110 17.98 8.65 17.28
N TRP A 111 16.67 8.79 17.51
CA TRP A 111 15.66 8.14 16.68
C TRP A 111 15.58 8.72 15.28
N GLU A 112 15.69 10.04 15.13
CA GLU A 112 15.77 10.71 13.83
C GLU A 112 17.01 10.26 13.04
N GLN A 113 18.15 10.08 13.72
CA GLN A 113 19.35 9.55 13.07
C GLN A 113 19.16 8.11 12.60
N LEU A 114 18.52 7.26 13.41
CA LEU A 114 18.14 5.92 12.95
C LEU A 114 17.20 5.98 11.76
N ALA A 115 16.21 6.88 11.77
CA ALA A 115 15.31 7.07 10.65
C ALA A 115 16.04 7.47 9.36
N ASP A 116 16.99 8.41 9.41
CA ASP A 116 17.82 8.78 8.25
C ASP A 116 18.52 7.56 7.65
N TYR A 117 19.16 6.75 8.50
CA TYR A 117 19.86 5.55 8.05
C TYR A 117 18.91 4.49 7.50
N TRP A 118 17.76 4.32 8.14
CA TRP A 118 16.74 3.36 7.74
C TRP A 118 16.15 3.73 6.38
N TYR A 119 15.82 5.00 6.14
CA TYR A 119 15.28 5.47 4.87
C TYR A 119 16.30 5.35 3.73
N ARG A 120 17.59 5.61 3.97
CA ARG A 120 18.64 5.38 2.97
C ARG A 120 18.72 3.93 2.52
N ILE A 121 18.48 2.97 3.42
CA ILE A 121 18.36 1.56 3.06
C ILE A 121 17.03 1.30 2.37
N ALA A 122 15.92 1.84 2.84
CA ALA A 122 14.62 1.67 2.19
C ALA A 122 14.62 2.17 0.73
N GLU A 123 15.29 3.29 0.45
CA GLU A 123 15.50 3.81 -0.91
C GLU A 123 16.37 2.86 -1.75
N GLN A 124 17.50 2.36 -1.20
CA GLN A 124 18.37 1.40 -1.88
C GLN A 124 17.63 0.11 -2.24
N GLU A 125 16.73 -0.35 -1.36
CA GLU A 125 15.93 -1.57 -1.53
C GLU A 125 14.57 -1.30 -2.24
N GLU A 126 14.39 -0.09 -2.79
CA GLU A 126 13.21 0.34 -3.56
C GLU A 126 11.85 0.17 -2.84
N LEU A 127 11.85 0.27 -1.52
CA LEU A 127 10.68 0.07 -0.68
C LEU A 127 9.75 1.30 -0.72
N TRP A 128 8.45 1.04 -0.77
CA TRP A 128 7.45 2.05 -0.44
C TRP A 128 7.28 2.13 1.08
N THR A 129 6.88 3.29 1.61
CA THR A 129 6.68 3.46 3.05
C THR A 129 5.51 4.38 3.37
N SER A 130 4.87 4.16 4.52
CA SER A 130 3.93 5.12 5.11
C SER A 130 4.24 5.34 6.59
N LEU A 131 4.63 6.57 6.93
CA LEU A 131 4.91 6.99 8.30
C LEU A 131 3.61 7.08 9.11
N TRP A 132 3.57 6.40 10.25
CA TRP A 132 2.59 6.56 11.31
C TRP A 132 3.05 7.70 12.24
N ALA A 133 2.32 8.81 12.40
CA ALA A 133 0.98 9.09 11.86
C ALA A 133 0.74 10.55 11.47
N ALA A 134 -0.23 10.74 10.58
CA ALA A 134 -0.88 12.02 10.27
C ALA A 134 -2.35 11.99 10.68
N GLY A 135 -2.89 13.14 11.08
CA GLY A 135 -4.31 13.33 11.41
C GLY A 135 -4.56 14.54 12.32
N SER A 136 -5.64 15.26 12.07
CA SER A 136 -6.04 16.49 12.77
C SER A 136 -6.57 16.24 14.18
N HIS A 137 -6.83 14.97 14.53
CA HIS A 137 -7.38 14.57 15.82
C HIS A 137 -6.39 13.78 16.69
N TRP A 138 -5.12 13.70 16.26
CA TRP A 138 -4.01 13.31 17.13
C TRP A 138 -3.70 14.49 18.06
N GLY A 139 -4.02 14.35 19.35
CA GLY A 139 -3.67 15.39 20.32
C GLY A 139 -2.16 15.64 20.39
N ASP A 140 -1.75 16.83 20.85
CA ASP A 140 -0.34 17.30 20.94
C ASP A 140 0.63 16.36 21.68
N SER A 141 0.13 15.31 22.35
CA SER A 141 0.91 14.38 23.15
C SER A 141 1.20 13.04 22.48
N TYR A 142 0.68 12.77 21.27
CA TYR A 142 0.95 11.49 20.60
C TYR A 142 2.36 11.49 19.99
N PRO A 143 3.29 10.64 20.49
CA PRO A 143 4.72 10.78 20.25
C PRO A 143 5.16 10.51 18.81
N LEU A 144 4.31 9.85 18.00
CA LEU A 144 4.61 9.48 16.61
C LEU A 144 3.97 10.43 15.58
N THR A 145 3.30 11.49 16.03
CA THR A 145 2.64 12.42 15.10
C THR A 145 3.70 13.08 14.21
N ALA A 146 3.55 12.94 12.89
CA ALA A 146 4.36 13.64 11.89
C ALA A 146 3.64 14.90 11.41
N TYR A 147 2.34 14.78 11.13
CA TYR A 147 1.47 15.89 10.75
C TYR A 147 0.22 15.92 11.61
N GLY A 148 -0.05 17.07 12.22
CA GLY A 148 -1.18 17.23 13.14
C GLY A 148 -1.92 18.55 12.92
N ALA A 149 -2.78 18.87 13.87
CA ALA A 149 -3.54 20.11 13.90
C ALA A 149 -3.15 20.98 15.10
N SER A 150 -3.13 22.29 14.89
CA SER A 150 -3.00 23.29 15.92
C SER A 150 -4.29 23.36 16.76
N GLY A 151 -4.16 23.77 18.02
CA GLY A 151 -5.28 23.75 18.96
C GLY A 151 -6.55 24.44 18.44
N GLY A 152 -7.60 23.64 18.20
CA GLY A 152 -8.91 24.09 17.71
C GLY A 152 -9.09 24.07 16.19
N SER A 153 -8.09 23.60 15.43
CA SER A 153 -8.17 23.33 14.00
C SER A 153 -8.79 21.95 13.76
N ASP A 154 -9.53 21.80 12.67
CA ASP A 154 -10.14 20.56 12.18
C ASP A 154 -9.42 20.02 10.93
N GLN A 155 -8.23 20.54 10.65
CA GLN A 155 -7.41 20.21 9.50
C GLN A 155 -5.93 20.11 9.88
N LEU A 156 -5.14 19.44 9.05
CA LEU A 156 -3.69 19.45 9.18
C LEU A 156 -3.13 20.85 8.93
N ASP A 157 -2.35 21.35 9.90
CA ASP A 157 -1.66 22.63 9.80
C ASP A 157 -0.33 22.68 10.61
N VAL A 158 0.05 21.56 11.25
CA VAL A 158 1.30 21.39 12.00
C VAL A 158 2.13 20.26 11.38
N ALA A 159 3.43 20.49 11.23
CA ALA A 159 4.43 19.48 10.88
C ALA A 159 5.42 19.37 12.06
N LEU A 160 5.77 18.15 12.43
CA LEU A 160 6.69 17.82 13.53
C LEU A 160 8.02 17.29 12.96
N PRO A 161 9.08 17.10 13.78
CA PRO A 161 10.42 16.76 13.26
C PRO A 161 10.45 15.51 12.37
N GLN A 162 9.58 14.52 12.63
CA GLN A 162 9.43 13.34 11.78
C GLN A 162 9.00 13.67 10.35
N ALA A 163 8.18 14.72 10.17
CA ALA A 163 7.79 15.22 8.86
C ALA A 163 8.97 15.83 8.10
N GLU A 164 9.84 16.59 8.76
CA GLU A 164 11.00 17.21 8.11
C GLU A 164 11.93 16.14 7.48
N LEU A 165 12.09 15.00 8.15
CA LEU A 165 12.86 13.87 7.63
C LEU A 165 12.17 13.21 6.44
N LEU A 166 10.85 13.01 6.51
CA LEU A 166 10.07 12.46 5.41
C LEU A 166 10.11 13.37 4.17
N GLU A 167 9.93 14.68 4.36
CA GLU A 167 10.00 15.70 3.29
C GLU A 167 11.38 15.78 2.62
N ALA A 168 12.43 15.31 3.30
CA ALA A 168 13.80 15.30 2.78
C ALA A 168 14.09 14.11 1.85
N GLN A 169 13.26 13.06 1.84
CA GLN A 169 13.44 11.91 0.97
C GLN A 169 13.14 12.31 -0.49
N ASP A 170 14.11 12.13 -1.40
CA ASP A 170 13.90 12.39 -2.82
C ASP A 170 13.18 11.17 -3.40
N GLY A 171 11.86 11.07 -3.14
CA GLY A 171 11.00 9.94 -3.48
C GLY A 171 10.85 9.69 -4.98
N GLY A 172 11.97 9.39 -5.65
CA GLY A 172 12.14 9.40 -7.09
C GLY A 172 11.05 8.63 -7.83
N ASP A 173 11.19 7.31 -7.92
CA ASP A 173 10.10 6.42 -8.34
C ASP A 173 9.50 5.67 -7.11
N GLN A 174 10.15 5.72 -5.94
CA GLN A 174 9.68 5.19 -4.65
C GLN A 174 8.68 6.14 -4.00
N ARG A 175 7.70 5.58 -3.28
CA ARG A 175 6.66 6.35 -2.59
C ARG A 175 6.89 6.35 -1.09
N HIS A 176 7.10 7.53 -0.52
CA HIS A 176 7.19 7.76 0.92
C HIS A 176 6.05 8.67 1.34
N GLY A 177 5.13 8.12 2.14
CA GLY A 177 3.88 8.76 2.49
C GLY A 177 3.60 8.74 3.97
N VAL A 178 2.32 8.95 4.31
CA VAL A 178 1.83 8.92 5.70
C VAL A 178 0.58 8.07 5.84
N ASN A 179 0.36 7.55 7.04
CA ASN A 179 -0.95 7.03 7.44
C ASN A 179 -1.83 8.21 7.87
N LEU A 180 -2.98 8.39 7.21
CA LEU A 180 -3.95 9.42 7.56
C LEU A 180 -5.05 8.80 8.43
N ALA A 181 -4.76 8.72 9.71
CA ALA A 181 -5.56 8.00 10.68
C ALA A 181 -6.72 8.85 11.22
N GLY A 182 -7.85 8.19 11.45
CA GLY A 182 -9.06 8.82 11.97
C GLY A 182 -10.31 7.98 11.72
N LEU A 183 -10.50 7.42 10.52
CA LEU A 183 -11.69 6.64 10.17
C LEU A 183 -11.75 5.27 10.86
N GLU A 184 -10.63 4.80 11.40
CA GLU A 184 -10.47 3.55 12.12
C GLU A 184 -10.64 3.68 13.65
N PHE A 185 -10.64 4.90 14.20
CA PHE A 185 -10.60 5.17 15.65
C PHE A 185 -11.80 4.65 16.46
N SER A 186 -11.63 4.66 17.80
CA SER A 186 -12.61 4.35 18.84
C SER A 186 -13.38 3.04 18.63
N THR A 187 -12.62 1.97 18.40
CA THR A 187 -13.14 0.60 18.36
C THR A 187 -13.11 -0.12 19.70
N GLU A 188 -12.67 0.59 20.75
CA GLU A 188 -12.66 0.09 22.12
C GLU A 188 -14.06 0.11 22.74
N GLN A 189 -14.34 -0.86 23.61
CA GLN A 189 -15.51 -0.93 24.50
C GLN A 189 -16.87 -0.58 23.86
N GLY A 190 -17.52 -1.58 23.27
CA GLY A 190 -18.92 -1.50 22.83
C GLY A 190 -19.11 -1.14 21.35
N PHE A 191 -18.02 -0.92 20.62
CA PHE A 191 -18.03 -0.85 19.15
C PHE A 191 -18.42 -2.19 18.52
N SER A 192 -19.20 -2.13 17.45
CA SER A 192 -19.55 -3.25 16.56
C SER A 192 -20.18 -2.72 15.27
N ALA A 193 -20.43 -3.59 14.31
CA ALA A 193 -21.21 -3.26 13.11
C ALA A 193 -22.61 -2.67 13.39
N ALA A 194 -23.22 -2.99 14.56
CA ALA A 194 -24.50 -2.39 14.97
C ALA A 194 -24.34 -1.08 15.76
N VAL A 195 -23.14 -0.79 16.25
CA VAL A 195 -22.80 0.42 17.00
C VAL A 195 -21.50 1.00 16.40
N PRO A 196 -21.57 1.55 15.17
CA PRO A 196 -20.38 1.96 14.41
C PRO A 196 -19.70 3.22 14.96
N GLY A 197 -20.34 3.93 15.89
CA GLY A 197 -19.90 5.24 16.36
C GLY A 197 -20.45 6.38 15.52
N VAL A 198 -19.98 7.59 15.80
CA VAL A 198 -20.44 8.85 15.22
C VAL A 198 -19.23 9.66 14.76
N LEU A 199 -19.24 10.09 13.49
CA LEU A 199 -18.23 10.97 12.90
C LEU A 199 -18.10 12.28 13.71
N GLY A 200 -16.87 12.73 13.95
CA GLY A 200 -16.56 13.91 14.74
C GLY A 200 -16.62 13.69 16.25
N ARG A 201 -16.88 12.46 16.72
CA ARG A 201 -16.85 12.08 18.13
C ARG A 201 -16.02 10.83 18.36
N ASP A 202 -16.34 9.76 17.65
CA ASP A 202 -15.71 8.45 17.85
C ASP A 202 -14.65 8.19 16.77
N PHE A 203 -14.85 8.71 15.57
CA PHE A 203 -13.90 8.64 14.45
C PHE A 203 -13.96 9.94 13.65
N PHE A 204 -12.93 10.20 12.84
CA PHE A 204 -12.72 11.50 12.23
C PHE A 204 -12.30 11.36 10.77
N ASP A 205 -12.87 12.21 9.92
CA ASP A 205 -12.43 12.43 8.55
C ASP A 205 -11.45 13.61 8.48
N GLU A 206 -10.88 13.82 7.30
CA GLU A 206 -10.01 14.96 7.04
C GLU A 206 -10.60 15.83 5.93
N PRO A 207 -10.66 17.16 6.11
CA PRO A 207 -11.15 18.06 5.10
C PRO A 207 -10.16 18.17 3.93
N GLU A 208 -10.63 18.72 2.80
CA GLU A 208 -9.81 18.98 1.61
C GLU A 208 -8.50 19.73 1.93
N ALA A 209 -8.55 20.67 2.89
CA ALA A 209 -7.41 21.46 3.31
C ALA A 209 -6.25 20.61 3.86
N SER A 210 -6.54 19.45 4.47
CA SER A 210 -5.50 18.53 4.94
C SER A 210 -4.74 17.88 3.79
N PHE A 211 -5.44 17.49 2.71
CA PHE A 211 -4.81 16.96 1.50
C PHE A 211 -4.00 18.03 0.76
N ALA A 212 -4.52 19.27 0.69
CA ALA A 212 -3.78 20.40 0.16
C ALA A 212 -2.50 20.66 0.98
N TYR A 213 -2.60 20.61 2.31
CA TYR A 213 -1.48 20.84 3.22
C TYR A 213 -0.34 19.82 3.05
N LEU A 214 -0.69 18.53 2.88
CA LEU A 214 0.27 17.46 2.58
C LEU A 214 0.91 17.68 1.20
N ALA A 215 0.10 17.94 0.17
CA ALA A 215 0.60 18.13 -1.19
C ALA A 215 1.52 19.36 -1.32
N ASP A 216 1.22 20.47 -0.64
CA ASP A 216 2.06 21.67 -0.60
C ASP A 216 3.44 21.43 0.03
N ARG A 217 3.58 20.33 0.80
CA ARG A 217 4.84 19.85 1.40
C ARG A 217 5.52 18.76 0.58
N GLY A 218 4.94 18.36 -0.54
CA GLY A 218 5.47 17.29 -1.37
C GLY A 218 5.09 15.88 -0.91
N ILE A 219 4.15 15.75 0.04
CA ILE A 219 3.59 14.45 0.42
C ILE A 219 2.40 14.16 -0.49
N ASP A 220 2.55 13.19 -1.37
CA ASP A 220 1.56 12.80 -2.38
C ASP A 220 1.10 11.34 -2.27
N PHE A 221 1.44 10.66 -1.17
CA PHE A 221 1.07 9.27 -0.92
C PHE A 221 0.49 9.11 0.50
N VAL A 222 -0.71 8.56 0.61
CA VAL A 222 -1.43 8.40 1.87
C VAL A 222 -2.01 6.99 1.98
N ARG A 223 -1.79 6.34 3.12
CA ARG A 223 -2.54 5.15 3.54
C ARG A 223 -3.73 5.59 4.39
N LEU A 224 -4.93 5.22 3.96
CA LEU A 224 -6.19 5.60 4.59
C LEU A 224 -6.80 4.37 5.30
N PRO A 225 -6.52 4.18 6.60
CA PRO A 225 -7.13 3.13 7.40
C PRO A 225 -8.62 3.40 7.63
N PHE A 226 -9.46 2.38 7.55
CA PHE A 226 -10.88 2.44 7.90
C PHE A 226 -11.38 1.12 8.48
N ARG A 227 -12.52 1.14 9.20
CA ARG A 227 -13.14 -0.08 9.75
C ARG A 227 -14.07 -0.78 8.76
N TRP A 228 -13.88 -2.08 8.58
CA TRP A 228 -14.79 -2.96 7.86
C TRP A 228 -16.21 -2.91 8.43
N GLU A 229 -16.38 -2.93 9.76
CA GLU A 229 -17.70 -2.92 10.39
C GLU A 229 -18.49 -1.64 10.10
N ARG A 230 -17.80 -0.52 9.91
CA ARG A 230 -18.40 0.77 9.51
C ARG A 230 -18.78 0.74 8.04
N LEU A 231 -17.85 0.30 7.19
CA LEU A 231 -18.03 0.33 5.74
C LEU A 231 -18.99 -0.74 5.22
N GLN A 232 -19.03 -1.93 5.82
CA GLN A 232 -19.94 -3.02 5.46
C GLN A 232 -20.53 -3.63 6.74
N PRO A 233 -21.64 -3.06 7.27
CA PRO A 233 -22.22 -3.49 8.56
C PRO A 233 -22.87 -4.88 8.55
N GLN A 234 -23.08 -5.44 7.36
CA GLN A 234 -23.55 -6.81 7.19
C GLN A 234 -22.60 -7.53 6.24
N LEU A 235 -21.94 -8.60 6.72
CA LEU A 235 -21.08 -9.45 5.89
C LEU A 235 -21.82 -9.93 4.63
N GLY A 236 -21.21 -9.75 3.47
CA GLY A 236 -21.85 -10.08 2.18
C GLY A 236 -22.91 -9.08 1.70
N GLY A 237 -23.18 -8.03 2.49
CA GLY A 237 -24.16 -6.98 2.20
C GLY A 237 -23.56 -5.80 1.44
N SER A 238 -24.38 -4.81 1.12
CA SER A 238 -23.89 -3.56 0.50
C SER A 238 -22.95 -2.79 1.43
N LEU A 239 -22.09 -1.96 0.85
CA LEU A 239 -21.41 -0.94 1.63
C LEU A 239 -22.44 0.02 2.24
N ASP A 240 -22.17 0.51 3.45
CA ASP A 240 -22.97 1.56 4.08
C ASP A 240 -22.74 2.88 3.36
N GLU A 241 -23.83 3.46 2.84
CA GLU A 241 -23.73 4.65 1.99
C GLU A 241 -23.21 5.88 2.73
N GLN A 242 -23.45 6.00 4.05
CA GLN A 242 -22.97 7.16 4.80
C GLN A 242 -21.46 7.08 5.01
N HIS A 243 -20.94 5.91 5.39
CA HIS A 243 -19.50 5.72 5.55
C HIS A 243 -18.77 5.73 4.20
N ALA A 244 -19.39 5.17 3.15
CA ALA A 244 -18.82 5.24 1.81
C ALA A 244 -18.76 6.68 1.27
N ALA A 245 -19.76 7.52 1.55
CA ALA A 245 -19.74 8.94 1.15
C ALA A 245 -18.64 9.76 1.86
N ILE A 246 -18.22 9.37 3.06
CA ILE A 246 -17.07 10.00 3.75
C ILE A 246 -15.78 9.68 2.99
N ILE A 247 -15.58 8.41 2.63
CA ILE A 247 -14.42 7.99 1.84
C ILE A 247 -14.46 8.63 0.44
N ASP A 248 -15.62 8.73 -0.21
CA ASP A 248 -15.77 9.43 -1.49
C ASP A 248 -15.23 10.88 -1.39
N ALA A 249 -15.62 11.62 -0.35
CA ALA A 249 -15.18 13.02 -0.18
C ALA A 249 -13.67 13.14 0.06
N MET A 250 -13.08 12.24 0.83
CA MET A 250 -11.64 12.19 1.08
C MET A 250 -10.86 11.80 -0.19
N LEU A 251 -11.37 10.85 -0.97
CA LEU A 251 -10.79 10.47 -2.26
C LEU A 251 -10.87 11.62 -3.28
N ASP A 252 -12.00 12.31 -3.37
CA ASP A 252 -12.17 13.49 -4.24
C ASP A 252 -11.20 14.61 -3.86
N ALA A 253 -11.04 14.87 -2.56
CA ALA A 253 -10.06 15.83 -2.05
C ALA A 253 -8.62 15.43 -2.38
N ALA A 254 -8.26 14.17 -2.18
CA ALA A 254 -6.95 13.64 -2.53
C ALA A 254 -6.67 13.81 -4.04
N ALA A 255 -7.62 13.44 -4.89
CA ALA A 255 -7.50 13.57 -6.35
C ALA A 255 -7.34 15.02 -6.81
N LEU A 256 -7.99 15.98 -6.14
CA LEU A 256 -7.87 17.40 -6.45
C LEU A 256 -6.44 17.92 -6.25
N HIS A 257 -5.73 17.39 -5.25
CA HIS A 257 -4.38 17.79 -4.87
C HIS A 257 -3.30 16.84 -5.36
N GLY A 258 -3.68 15.80 -6.12
CA GLY A 258 -2.75 14.82 -6.66
C GLY A 258 -2.14 13.89 -5.61
N VAL A 259 -2.87 13.66 -4.51
CA VAL A 259 -2.50 12.69 -3.48
C VAL A 259 -3.07 11.33 -3.84
N ASP A 260 -2.19 10.34 -3.93
CA ASP A 260 -2.51 8.94 -4.16
C ASP A 260 -2.85 8.24 -2.82
N ILE A 261 -3.82 7.34 -2.85
CA ILE A 261 -4.45 6.72 -1.69
C ILE A 261 -4.34 5.19 -1.77
N VAL A 262 -3.83 4.62 -0.70
CA VAL A 262 -4.01 3.21 -0.34
C VAL A 262 -5.23 3.10 0.57
N LEU A 263 -6.21 2.30 0.18
CA LEU A 263 -7.34 1.95 1.03
C LEU A 263 -6.92 0.79 1.95
N ASP A 264 -6.99 0.95 3.27
CA ASP A 264 -6.61 -0.08 4.24
C ASP A 264 -7.79 -0.55 5.11
N VAL A 265 -8.10 -1.85 5.04
CA VAL A 265 -9.07 -2.48 5.94
C VAL A 265 -8.42 -2.72 7.30
N HIS A 266 -8.62 -1.80 8.23
CA HIS A 266 -7.87 -1.73 9.47
C HIS A 266 -8.46 -2.60 10.59
N ASN A 267 -8.46 -3.92 10.40
CA ASN A 267 -9.33 -4.84 11.14
C ASN A 267 -8.64 -6.00 11.89
N TYR A 268 -7.32 -6.17 11.80
CA TYR A 268 -6.57 -7.20 12.54
C TYR A 268 -7.05 -8.64 12.26
N GLY A 269 -7.59 -8.91 11.08
CA GLY A 269 -8.17 -10.21 10.73
C GLY A 269 -9.47 -10.54 11.50
N ARG A 270 -10.17 -9.54 12.02
CA ARG A 270 -11.39 -9.69 12.84
C ARG A 270 -12.55 -8.87 12.32
N TYR A 271 -13.76 -9.28 12.69
CA TYR A 271 -14.99 -8.53 12.43
C TYR A 271 -15.91 -8.56 13.66
N LEU A 272 -16.25 -7.39 14.18
CA LEU A 272 -17.13 -7.25 15.35
C LEU A 272 -18.60 -7.16 14.94
N THR A 273 -19.33 -8.26 15.09
CA THR A 273 -20.80 -8.27 14.94
C THR A 273 -21.47 -7.67 16.18
N SER A 274 -22.79 -7.48 16.15
CA SER A 274 -23.55 -7.10 17.34
C SER A 274 -23.53 -8.14 18.47
N ALA A 275 -23.12 -9.38 18.19
CA ALA A 275 -23.20 -10.51 19.11
C ALA A 275 -21.81 -10.95 19.61
N GLU A 276 -20.83 -10.97 18.72
CA GLU A 276 -19.50 -11.51 18.98
C GLU A 276 -18.44 -10.99 17.99
N GLU A 277 -17.18 -11.15 18.37
CA GLU A 277 -16.03 -11.02 17.48
C GLU A 277 -15.86 -12.30 16.66
N LEU A 278 -15.79 -12.16 15.34
CA LEU A 278 -15.47 -13.24 14.41
C LEU A 278 -14.03 -13.13 13.97
N ARG A 279 -13.41 -14.28 13.68
CA ARG A 279 -12.00 -14.39 13.30
C ARG A 279 -11.87 -14.92 11.88
N LEU A 280 -11.06 -14.25 11.08
CA LEU A 280 -10.97 -14.53 9.67
C LEU A 280 -10.35 -15.91 9.40
N GLY A 281 -10.89 -16.60 8.39
CA GLY A 281 -10.53 -17.97 8.04
C GLY A 281 -11.23 -19.04 8.88
N THR A 282 -12.17 -18.68 9.76
CA THR A 282 -13.09 -19.66 10.39
C THR A 282 -14.37 -19.83 9.54
N PRO A 283 -15.22 -20.84 9.80
CA PRO A 283 -16.50 -20.99 9.10
C PRO A 283 -17.43 -19.77 9.22
N GLU A 284 -17.35 -19.04 10.33
CA GLU A 284 -18.18 -17.87 10.62
C GLU A 284 -17.70 -16.60 9.90
N LEU A 285 -16.40 -16.49 9.66
CA LEU A 285 -15.79 -15.42 8.85
C LEU A 285 -14.81 -16.03 7.84
N PRO A 286 -15.31 -16.65 6.76
CA PRO A 286 -14.46 -17.28 5.75
C PRO A 286 -13.74 -16.22 4.89
N ALA A 287 -12.69 -16.63 4.17
CA ALA A 287 -11.95 -15.77 3.24
C ALA A 287 -12.85 -15.08 2.19
N SER A 288 -13.93 -15.75 1.77
CA SER A 288 -14.93 -15.20 0.86
C SER A 288 -15.68 -13.98 1.39
N ALA A 289 -15.75 -13.80 2.73
CA ALA A 289 -16.31 -12.58 3.31
C ALA A 289 -15.39 -11.37 3.08
N LEU A 290 -14.07 -11.55 3.27
CA LEU A 290 -13.09 -10.51 2.95
C LEU A 290 -13.03 -10.25 1.44
N SER A 291 -13.16 -11.30 0.62
CA SER A 291 -13.24 -11.16 -0.84
C SER A 291 -14.45 -10.32 -1.26
N ASP A 292 -15.62 -10.53 -0.65
CA ASP A 292 -16.85 -9.78 -0.98
C ASP A 292 -16.71 -8.28 -0.69
N VAL A 293 -16.16 -7.88 0.47
CA VAL A 293 -15.96 -6.44 0.74
C VAL A 293 -14.95 -5.81 -0.22
N TRP A 294 -13.86 -6.51 -0.56
CA TRP A 294 -12.88 -6.01 -1.53
C TRP A 294 -13.43 -5.89 -2.94
N LEU A 295 -14.27 -6.83 -3.38
CA LEU A 295 -14.96 -6.73 -4.67
C LEU A 295 -15.90 -5.51 -4.74
N ARG A 296 -16.54 -5.15 -3.62
CA ARG A 296 -17.40 -3.96 -3.54
C ARG A 296 -16.61 -2.66 -3.49
N ILE A 297 -15.49 -2.67 -2.76
CA ILE A 297 -14.52 -1.57 -2.74
C ILE A 297 -14.00 -1.33 -4.17
N SER A 298 -13.59 -2.40 -4.86
CA SER A 298 -13.18 -2.39 -6.26
C SER A 298 -14.25 -1.81 -7.18
N GLU A 299 -15.49 -2.28 -7.07
CA GLU A 299 -16.61 -1.78 -7.89
C GLU A 299 -16.87 -0.28 -7.68
N ARG A 300 -16.77 0.22 -6.43
CA ARG A 300 -17.04 1.63 -6.11
C ARG A 300 -15.87 2.55 -6.45
N TRP A 301 -14.65 2.14 -6.13
CA TRP A 301 -13.48 3.02 -6.09
C TRP A 301 -12.30 2.58 -6.96
N GLY A 302 -12.34 1.41 -7.59
CA GLY A 302 -11.21 0.91 -8.39
C GLY A 302 -10.84 1.76 -9.61
N GLU A 303 -11.79 2.56 -10.12
CA GLU A 303 -11.56 3.54 -11.20
C GLU A 303 -11.36 4.98 -10.69
N HIS A 304 -11.39 5.18 -9.37
CA HIS A 304 -11.20 6.49 -8.77
C HIS A 304 -9.74 6.95 -8.94
N PRO A 305 -9.47 8.17 -9.45
CA PRO A 305 -8.12 8.58 -9.83
C PRO A 305 -7.11 8.68 -8.68
N ALA A 306 -7.57 8.85 -7.45
CA ALA A 306 -6.70 8.84 -6.27
C ALA A 306 -6.36 7.43 -5.77
N VAL A 307 -7.14 6.39 -6.08
CA VAL A 307 -6.89 5.05 -5.51
C VAL A 307 -5.80 4.35 -6.32
N VAL A 308 -4.71 3.99 -5.64
CA VAL A 308 -3.55 3.34 -6.29
C VAL A 308 -3.26 1.96 -5.76
N ALA A 309 -3.77 1.59 -4.59
CA ALA A 309 -3.62 0.24 -4.04
C ALA A 309 -4.69 -0.14 -3.02
N TYR A 310 -4.81 -1.44 -2.80
CA TYR A 310 -5.64 -2.05 -1.75
C TYR A 310 -4.74 -2.71 -0.69
N GLY A 311 -4.72 -2.16 0.53
CA GLY A 311 -4.11 -2.78 1.71
C GLY A 311 -5.08 -3.77 2.35
N LEU A 312 -4.86 -5.07 2.11
CA LEU A 312 -5.89 -6.09 2.31
C LEU A 312 -6.43 -6.19 3.74
N MET A 313 -5.57 -5.96 4.73
CA MET A 313 -5.88 -6.07 6.15
C MET A 313 -4.76 -5.46 7.00
N ASN A 314 -5.08 -4.61 7.96
CA ASN A 314 -4.06 -4.23 8.94
C ASN A 314 -3.75 -5.39 9.89
N GLU A 315 -2.47 -5.73 10.06
CA GLU A 315 -1.90 -6.53 11.14
C GLU A 315 -2.73 -7.76 11.60
N PRO A 316 -2.93 -8.79 10.77
CA PRO A 316 -3.58 -10.02 11.24
C PRO A 316 -2.69 -10.73 12.28
N HIS A 317 -3.27 -11.03 13.45
CA HIS A 317 -2.54 -11.65 14.57
C HIS A 317 -3.49 -12.44 15.48
N SER A 318 -2.99 -13.36 16.31
CA SER A 318 -3.72 -14.05 17.39
C SER A 318 -5.14 -14.55 17.01
N LEU A 319 -5.31 -15.12 15.82
CA LEU A 319 -6.59 -15.65 15.32
C LEU A 319 -6.89 -17.07 15.85
N GLY A 320 -5.92 -17.71 16.51
CA GLY A 320 -6.06 -18.96 17.24
C GLY A 320 -4.87 -19.18 18.19
N ASP A 321 -4.52 -20.44 18.41
CA ASP A 321 -3.49 -20.87 19.37
C ASP A 321 -2.16 -21.32 18.73
N ASP A 322 -2.09 -21.48 17.39
CA ASP A 322 -0.91 -22.01 16.69
C ASP A 322 -0.48 -21.04 15.59
N LEU A 323 0.62 -20.33 15.87
CA LEU A 323 1.17 -19.29 15.02
C LEU A 323 1.44 -19.79 13.59
N ALA A 324 2.03 -20.97 13.43
CA ALA A 324 2.39 -21.49 12.11
C ALA A 324 1.15 -21.91 11.31
N ALA A 325 0.18 -22.54 11.98
CA ALA A 325 -1.08 -22.91 11.34
C ALA A 325 -1.92 -21.69 10.95
N GLU A 326 -1.84 -20.60 11.71
CA GLU A 326 -2.51 -19.33 11.40
C GLU A 326 -1.82 -18.56 10.28
N ALA A 327 -0.49 -18.51 10.26
CA ALA A 327 0.26 -17.94 9.16
C ALA A 327 -0.14 -18.61 7.83
N LEU A 328 -0.10 -19.94 7.76
CA LEU A 328 -0.53 -20.70 6.58
C LEU A 328 -2.00 -20.44 6.20
N ARG A 329 -2.87 -20.25 7.19
CA ARG A 329 -4.28 -19.89 6.92
C ARG A 329 -4.39 -18.49 6.34
N TRP A 330 -3.66 -17.53 6.88
CA TRP A 330 -3.61 -16.15 6.42
C TRP A 330 -3.08 -16.04 4.99
N GLU A 331 -2.04 -16.81 4.66
CA GLU A 331 -1.51 -16.93 3.29
C GLU A 331 -2.61 -17.39 2.31
N GLY A 332 -3.38 -18.42 2.68
CA GLY A 332 -4.51 -18.89 1.88
C GLY A 332 -5.63 -17.86 1.72
N VAL A 333 -5.96 -17.12 2.79
CA VAL A 333 -6.98 -16.05 2.76
C VAL A 333 -6.58 -14.94 1.79
N THR A 334 -5.35 -14.43 1.87
CA THR A 334 -4.87 -13.34 1.02
C THR A 334 -4.78 -13.74 -0.45
N GLN A 335 -4.33 -14.96 -0.75
CA GLN A 335 -4.35 -15.50 -2.10
C GLN A 335 -5.78 -15.60 -2.66
N GLU A 336 -6.76 -16.03 -1.85
CA GLU A 336 -8.16 -16.11 -2.27
C GLU A 336 -8.71 -14.72 -2.63
N VAL A 337 -8.47 -13.72 -1.79
CA VAL A 337 -8.93 -12.34 -2.02
C VAL A 337 -8.31 -11.75 -3.29
N LEU A 338 -6.98 -11.89 -3.47
CA LEU A 338 -6.30 -11.44 -4.68
C LEU A 338 -6.87 -12.13 -5.92
N THR A 339 -7.07 -13.45 -5.85
CA THR A 339 -7.64 -14.22 -6.97
C THR A 339 -9.03 -13.72 -7.32
N ALA A 340 -9.88 -13.45 -6.32
CA ALA A 340 -11.23 -12.93 -6.54
C ALA A 340 -11.22 -11.56 -7.24
N LEU A 341 -10.33 -10.64 -6.85
CA LEU A 341 -10.15 -9.35 -7.51
C LEU A 341 -9.72 -9.52 -8.98
N ARG A 342 -8.72 -10.39 -9.23
CA ARG A 342 -8.23 -10.66 -10.60
C ARG A 342 -9.29 -11.32 -11.48
N ASP A 343 -10.07 -12.26 -10.94
CA ASP A 343 -11.17 -12.92 -11.63
C ASP A 343 -12.30 -11.93 -11.98
N ALA A 344 -12.49 -10.89 -11.17
CA ALA A 344 -13.39 -9.77 -11.47
C ALA A 344 -12.82 -8.78 -12.50
N GLY A 345 -11.57 -8.97 -12.93
CA GLY A 345 -10.89 -8.12 -13.90
C GLY A 345 -10.22 -6.89 -13.30
N ASP A 346 -10.10 -6.80 -11.97
CA ASP A 346 -9.41 -5.71 -11.31
C ASP A 346 -7.89 -5.95 -11.33
N GLY A 347 -7.14 -5.00 -11.91
CA GLY A 347 -5.68 -5.02 -12.00
C GLY A 347 -4.96 -4.13 -10.98
N MET A 348 -5.67 -3.55 -10.01
CA MET A 348 -5.13 -2.67 -8.97
C MET A 348 -3.99 -3.35 -8.21
N LEU A 349 -3.01 -2.55 -7.76
CA LEU A 349 -1.94 -3.02 -6.88
C LEU A 349 -2.55 -3.52 -5.57
N VAL A 350 -2.15 -4.71 -5.13
CA VAL A 350 -2.59 -5.31 -3.87
C VAL A 350 -1.42 -5.35 -2.89
N LEU A 351 -1.59 -4.75 -1.71
CA LEU A 351 -0.62 -4.80 -0.62
C LEU A 351 -1.04 -5.93 0.33
N VAL A 352 -0.15 -6.92 0.47
CA VAL A 352 -0.41 -8.19 1.14
C VAL A 352 0.36 -8.20 2.47
N PRO A 353 -0.32 -7.99 3.60
CA PRO A 353 0.33 -7.97 4.90
C PRO A 353 0.76 -9.38 5.31
N GLY A 354 1.78 -9.47 6.16
CA GLY A 354 2.16 -10.70 6.85
C GLY A 354 1.26 -11.00 8.05
N TYR A 355 1.30 -12.25 8.51
CA TYR A 355 0.74 -12.64 9.81
C TYR A 355 1.71 -12.26 10.95
N ASP A 356 1.22 -12.29 12.18
CA ASP A 356 1.94 -11.87 13.39
C ASP A 356 2.24 -10.36 13.42
N TRP A 357 1.16 -9.58 13.31
CA TRP A 357 1.18 -8.11 13.29
C TRP A 357 1.93 -7.53 12.10
N SER A 358 2.01 -8.28 11.00
CA SER A 358 2.82 -7.91 9.83
C SER A 358 4.28 -7.56 10.18
N SER A 359 4.80 -8.12 11.28
CA SER A 359 6.02 -7.64 11.90
C SER A 359 7.25 -7.94 11.04
N LEU A 360 7.92 -6.88 10.57
CA LEU A 360 9.11 -6.99 9.74
C LEU A 360 10.22 -7.81 10.43
N PRO A 361 10.61 -7.57 11.71
CA PRO A 361 11.63 -8.37 12.38
C PRO A 361 11.31 -9.86 12.52
N ARG A 362 10.02 -10.24 12.49
CA ARG A 362 9.58 -11.64 12.65
C ARG A 362 9.19 -12.28 11.31
N TRP A 363 9.20 -11.53 10.22
CA TRP A 363 8.68 -11.94 8.92
C TRP A 363 9.19 -13.30 8.48
N THR A 364 10.51 -13.48 8.40
CA THR A 364 11.13 -14.72 7.88
C THR A 364 10.92 -15.93 8.79
N THR A 365 10.58 -15.71 10.07
CA THR A 365 10.21 -16.78 11.01
C THR A 365 8.74 -17.19 10.86
N THR A 366 7.87 -16.25 10.48
CA THR A 366 6.44 -16.47 10.26
C THR A 366 6.16 -17.00 8.85
N HIS A 367 6.85 -16.46 7.85
CA HIS A 367 6.70 -16.75 6.43
C HIS A 367 8.06 -17.12 5.83
N ALA A 368 8.28 -18.41 5.63
CA ALA A 368 9.54 -18.91 5.09
C ALA A 368 9.70 -18.56 3.60
N ASP A 369 8.63 -18.69 2.82
CA ASP A 369 8.60 -18.49 1.38
C ASP A 369 7.48 -17.50 1.00
N GLY A 370 7.62 -16.84 -0.14
CA GLY A 370 6.55 -16.07 -0.77
C GLY A 370 5.41 -16.99 -1.20
N TRP A 371 4.18 -16.59 -0.93
CA TRP A 371 2.98 -17.40 -1.14
C TRP A 371 2.03 -16.85 -2.22
N ILE A 372 2.23 -15.60 -2.66
CA ILE A 372 1.33 -14.95 -3.61
C ILE A 372 1.68 -15.35 -5.04
N THR A 373 0.68 -15.79 -5.77
CA THR A 373 0.71 -15.96 -7.22
C THR A 373 -0.31 -15.00 -7.83
N ASP A 374 0.17 -13.94 -8.48
CA ASP A 374 -0.66 -12.96 -9.17
C ASP A 374 -0.39 -12.98 -10.68
N PRO A 375 -1.37 -13.32 -11.54
CA PRO A 375 -1.18 -13.24 -13.00
C PRO A 375 -0.92 -11.83 -13.51
N ALA A 376 -1.27 -10.78 -12.75
CA ALA A 376 -0.97 -9.40 -13.09
C ALA A 376 0.43 -8.96 -12.65
N ASP A 377 1.10 -9.75 -11.80
CA ASP A 377 2.39 -9.42 -11.18
C ASP A 377 2.37 -8.02 -10.55
N ASN A 378 1.26 -7.67 -9.90
CA ASN A 378 1.00 -6.33 -9.37
C ASN A 378 0.57 -6.41 -7.91
N PHE A 379 1.49 -6.88 -7.07
CA PHE A 379 1.34 -6.97 -5.64
C PHE A 379 2.63 -6.55 -4.93
N ARG A 380 2.51 -6.17 -3.67
CA ARG A 380 3.64 -5.94 -2.75
C ARG A 380 3.37 -6.65 -1.43
N TYR A 381 4.40 -7.16 -0.78
CA TYR A 381 4.27 -7.58 0.61
C TYR A 381 4.35 -6.35 1.52
N GLU A 382 3.37 -6.24 2.42
CA GLU A 382 3.25 -5.14 3.38
C GLU A 382 3.80 -5.61 4.74
N ALA A 383 4.78 -4.91 5.32
CA ALA A 383 5.32 -5.20 6.64
C ALA A 383 5.35 -3.93 7.52
N HIS A 384 5.37 -4.09 8.83
CA HIS A 384 5.39 -2.99 9.80
C HIS A 384 6.68 -3.02 10.63
N HIS A 385 7.22 -1.85 10.93
CA HIS A 385 8.51 -1.75 11.61
C HIS A 385 8.58 -0.54 12.57
N TYR A 386 8.35 -0.83 13.86
CA TYR A 386 8.66 0.06 14.96
C TYR A 386 9.97 -0.38 15.65
N TRP A 387 10.75 0.57 16.15
CA TRP A 387 12.12 0.31 16.59
C TRP A 387 12.31 0.19 18.11
N ASP A 388 11.26 0.45 18.89
CA ASP A 388 11.24 0.20 20.32
C ASP A 388 11.40 -1.31 20.64
N ALA A 389 11.83 -1.68 21.85
CA ALA A 389 12.20 -3.06 22.17
C ALA A 389 11.09 -4.07 21.91
N VAL A 390 9.84 -3.65 22.05
CA VAL A 390 8.65 -4.49 21.85
C VAL A 390 8.12 -4.45 20.42
N GLY A 391 8.54 -3.47 19.60
CA GLY A 391 8.10 -3.29 18.22
C GLY A 391 6.62 -2.91 18.09
N GLU A 392 6.06 -2.23 19.11
CA GLU A 392 4.65 -1.83 19.20
C GLU A 392 4.45 -0.33 18.91
N GLY A 393 5.53 0.42 18.71
CA GLY A 393 5.44 1.87 18.47
C GLY A 393 5.05 2.67 19.73
N ALA A 394 5.25 2.10 20.92
CA ALA A 394 4.93 2.76 22.18
C ALA A 394 6.05 3.72 22.62
N TYR A 395 7.31 3.39 22.30
CA TYR A 395 8.50 4.17 22.68
C TYR A 395 8.51 4.51 24.18
N ALA A 396 8.15 3.53 25.00
CA ALA A 396 7.99 3.69 26.44
C ALA A 396 9.32 3.93 27.18
N LEU A 397 10.45 3.64 26.55
CA LEU A 397 11.79 3.83 27.06
C LEU A 397 12.54 4.90 26.27
N PRO A 398 13.41 5.70 26.92
CA PRO A 398 14.37 6.53 26.22
C PRO A 398 15.33 5.69 25.37
N TYR A 399 15.85 6.27 24.28
CA TYR A 399 16.77 5.61 23.35
C TYR A 399 17.96 4.92 24.05
N ALA A 400 18.56 5.56 25.06
CA ALA A 400 19.71 5.00 25.77
C ALA A 400 19.38 3.68 26.52
N ASP A 401 18.15 3.53 27.01
CA ASP A 401 17.70 2.32 27.70
C ASP A 401 17.37 1.21 26.69
N GLU A 402 16.79 1.57 25.54
CA GLU A 402 16.59 0.67 24.38
C GLU A 402 17.93 0.11 23.88
N LEU A 403 18.92 0.99 23.69
CA LEU A 403 20.28 0.62 23.29
C LEU A 403 20.94 -0.33 24.29
N ALA A 404 20.79 -0.04 25.59
CA ALA A 404 21.34 -0.89 26.65
C ALA A 404 20.68 -2.29 26.66
N ALA A 405 19.38 -2.38 26.36
CA ALA A 405 18.66 -3.65 26.31
C ALA A 405 19.19 -4.58 25.19
N VAL A 406 19.49 -4.04 24.02
CA VAL A 406 20.06 -4.81 22.89
C VAL A 406 21.44 -5.37 23.24
N GLN A 407 22.29 -4.59 23.91
CA GLN A 407 23.66 -5.02 24.28
C GLN A 407 23.73 -6.15 25.31
N VAL A 408 22.63 -6.45 26.01
CA VAL A 408 22.56 -7.54 27.00
C VAL A 408 22.02 -8.84 26.37
N SER A 409 21.37 -8.75 25.21
CA SER A 409 20.77 -9.90 24.51
C SER A 409 21.70 -10.63 23.53
N ASP A 410 22.85 -10.02 23.19
CA ASP A 410 23.93 -10.60 22.37
C ASP A 410 25.03 -11.23 23.25
#